data_AF-A0A8X8D5A0-F1
#
_entry.id   AF-A0A8X8D5A0-F1
#
_cell.length_a   1.000
_cell.length_b   1.000
_cell.length_c   1.000
_cell.angle_alpha   90.00
_cell.angle_beta   90.00
_cell.angle_gamma   90.00
#
_symmetry.space_group_name_H-M   'P 1'
#
loop_
_entity.id
_entity.type
_entity.pdbx_description
1 polymer ?
#
loop_
_entity_poly.entity_id
_entity_poly.type
_entity_poly.pdbx_seq_one_letter_code
_entity_poly.pdbx_strand_id
1 'polypeptide(L)'
;MPVNTTILNTNEPHSTLITINVATQTPVKLTSTNYLTWKLQLQTLFIGYDLNGFIDGSHPCPTTFLQGTTTPNPAHHLWIRQDQLLLNAILGSLSPTIMSFIAQAHTSKEAWTLLANTYAKPSRGRIKQVKSQFKHLTKGSLGISEFLQTIKARANELAILGAPVDSEDVSEKILEGLGPEYTELARAVQARDTPISFDELHEKLLNF
;
A
#
# COMPACT_ATOMS: atom_id res chain seq x y z
N MET A 1 0.08 -24.13 4.19
CA MET A 1 -0.72 -23.10 4.89
C MET A 1 0.20 -22.36 5.84
N PRO A 2 0.41 -21.04 5.72
CA PRO A 2 1.08 -20.32 6.79
C PRO A 2 0.16 -20.33 8.02
N VAL A 3 0.65 -20.95 9.09
CA VAL A 3 -0.07 -21.03 10.36
C VAL A 3 0.10 -19.69 11.05
N ASN A 4 -1.01 -18.99 11.33
CA ASN A 4 -0.99 -17.89 12.27
C ASN A 4 -0.73 -18.45 13.66
N THR A 5 0.38 -18.05 14.26
CA THR A 5 0.71 -18.52 15.60
C THR A 5 0.03 -17.61 16.60
N THR A 6 -0.96 -18.17 17.29
CA THR A 6 -1.51 -17.58 18.49
C THR A 6 -0.51 -17.80 19.61
N ILE A 7 0.02 -16.71 20.19
CA ILE A 7 0.97 -16.80 21.30
C ILE A 7 0.17 -16.76 22.59
N LEU A 8 0.25 -17.84 23.36
CA LEU A 8 -0.35 -17.92 24.69
C LEU A 8 0.38 -16.97 25.64
N ASN A 9 -0.39 -16.14 26.35
CA ASN A 9 0.16 -15.35 27.44
C ASN A 9 0.32 -16.26 28.67
N THR A 10 1.57 -16.49 29.09
CA THR A 10 1.90 -17.36 30.24
C THR A 10 1.31 -16.88 31.55
N ASN A 11 0.95 -15.59 31.65
CA ASN A 11 0.45 -14.97 32.87
C ASN A 11 -1.09 -14.83 32.87
N GLU A 12 -1.74 -14.93 31.70
CA GLU A 12 -3.19 -14.81 31.55
C GLU A 12 -3.69 -15.74 30.42
N PRO A 13 -4.09 -16.98 30.73
CA PRO A 13 -4.38 -18.01 29.73
C PRO A 13 -5.59 -17.71 28.83
N HIS A 14 -6.41 -16.72 29.18
CA HIS A 14 -7.54 -16.24 28.38
C HIS A 14 -7.17 -15.10 27.42
N SER A 15 -5.95 -14.57 27.52
CA SER A 15 -5.44 -13.53 26.62
C SER A 15 -4.46 -14.14 25.63
N THR A 16 -4.78 -14.02 24.35
CA THR A 16 -3.95 -14.53 23.26
C THR A 16 -3.42 -13.40 22.41
N LEU A 17 -2.13 -13.44 22.10
CA LEU A 17 -1.51 -12.50 21.18
C LEU A 17 -1.52 -13.05 19.75
N ILE A 18 -1.74 -12.18 18.78
CA ILE A 18 -1.76 -12.54 17.37
C ILE A 18 -0.45 -12.11 16.72
N THR A 19 0.23 -13.05 16.07
CA THR A 19 1.38 -12.77 15.21
C THR A 19 0.98 -12.86 13.74
N ILE A 20 1.43 -11.87 12.96
CA ILE A 20 1.22 -11.82 11.51
C ILE A 20 2.51 -12.28 10.82
N ASN A 21 2.43 -13.34 10.03
CA ASN A 21 3.54 -13.77 9.19
C ASN A 21 3.48 -13.08 7.84
N VAL A 22 4.01 -11.87 7.83
CA VAL A 22 4.07 -10.95 6.69
C VAL A 22 4.67 -11.60 5.45
N ALA A 23 5.72 -12.42 5.59
CA ALA A 23 6.37 -13.07 4.45
C ALA A 23 5.41 -13.99 3.67
N THR A 24 4.38 -14.50 4.34
CA THR A 24 3.40 -15.42 3.77
C THR A 24 2.04 -14.80 3.48
N GLN A 25 1.70 -13.70 4.17
CA GLN A 25 0.38 -13.05 4.09
C GLN A 25 0.40 -11.75 3.28
N THR A 26 1.55 -11.11 3.15
CA THR A 26 1.76 -9.90 2.35
C THR A 26 3.02 -10.06 1.51
N PRO A 27 2.95 -10.71 0.34
CA PRO A 27 4.13 -10.96 -0.48
C PRO A 27 4.77 -9.67 -1.02
N VAL A 28 4.02 -8.56 -1.04
CA VAL A 28 4.49 -7.27 -1.56
C VAL A 28 5.14 -6.47 -0.45
N LYS A 29 6.46 -6.26 -0.56
CA LYS A 29 7.18 -5.31 0.30
C LYS A 29 6.88 -3.87 -0.10
N LEU A 30 6.78 -2.97 0.87
CA LEU A 30 6.67 -1.53 0.60
C LEU A 30 7.91 -1.05 -0.14
N THR A 31 7.68 -0.34 -1.24
CA THR A 31 8.63 0.45 -2.02
C THR A 31 8.11 1.87 -2.16
N SER A 32 8.89 2.75 -2.78
CA SER A 32 8.49 4.15 -2.98
C SER A 32 7.31 4.35 -3.95
N THR A 33 6.85 3.29 -4.63
CA THR A 33 5.88 3.38 -5.73
C THR A 33 4.64 2.52 -5.54
N ASN A 34 4.55 1.75 -4.45
CA ASN A 34 3.45 0.79 -4.24
C ASN A 34 2.73 0.99 -2.89
N TYR A 35 2.91 2.14 -2.24
CA TYR A 35 2.38 2.42 -0.91
C TYR A 35 0.88 2.11 -0.78
N LEU A 36 0.09 2.40 -1.80
CA LEU A 36 -1.35 2.21 -1.76
C LEU A 36 -1.74 0.74 -1.72
N THR A 37 -1.14 -0.08 -2.59
CA THR A 37 -1.33 -1.52 -2.61
C THR A 37 -0.85 -2.16 -1.31
N TRP A 38 0.33 -1.75 -0.84
CA TRP A 38 0.90 -2.21 0.43
C TRP A 38 -0.02 -1.85 1.61
N LYS A 39 -0.49 -0.61 1.67
CA LYS A 39 -1.38 -0.12 2.73
C LYS A 39 -2.67 -0.92 2.74
N LEU A 40 -3.28 -1.13 1.57
CA LEU A 40 -4.52 -1.89 1.45
C LEU A 40 -4.35 -3.31 1.98
N GLN A 41 -3.27 -4.01 1.59
CA GLN A 41 -3.01 -5.38 2.03
C GLN A 41 -2.81 -5.51 3.55
N LEU A 42 -2.01 -4.64 4.17
CA LEU A 42 -1.82 -4.70 5.62
C LEU A 42 -3.07 -4.27 6.38
N GLN A 43 -3.74 -3.22 5.92
CA GLN A 43 -4.93 -2.70 6.60
C GLN A 43 -6.07 -3.73 6.59
N THR A 44 -6.28 -4.47 5.49
CA THR A 44 -7.29 -5.54 5.47
C THR A 44 -6.94 -6.68 6.43
N LEU A 45 -5.66 -7.02 6.61
CA LEU A 45 -5.23 -7.99 7.62
C LEU A 45 -5.47 -7.48 9.04
N PHE A 46 -5.09 -6.23 9.33
CA PHE A 46 -5.32 -5.64 10.65
C PHE A 46 -6.80 -5.55 10.99
N ILE A 47 -7.65 -5.21 10.03
CA ILE A 47 -9.11 -5.23 10.22
C ILE A 47 -9.60 -6.67 10.43
N GLY A 48 -9.15 -7.62 9.61
CA GLY A 48 -9.57 -9.02 9.70
C GLY A 48 -9.22 -9.71 11.01
N TYR A 49 -8.14 -9.28 11.67
CA TYR A 49 -7.74 -9.77 13.00
C TYR A 49 -8.21 -8.89 14.16
N ASP A 50 -9.01 -7.85 13.89
CA ASP A 50 -9.45 -6.88 14.91
C ASP A 50 -8.30 -6.14 15.62
N LEU A 51 -7.23 -5.87 14.88
CA LEU A 51 -6.01 -5.20 15.34
C LEU A 51 -5.89 -3.76 14.85
N ASN A 52 -6.81 -3.30 13.99
CA ASN A 52 -6.74 -1.96 13.40
C ASN A 52 -6.76 -0.82 14.44
N GLY A 53 -7.35 -1.06 15.62
CA GLY A 53 -7.39 -0.07 16.70
C GLY A 53 -6.02 0.36 17.22
N PHE A 54 -5.00 -0.51 17.13
CA PHE A 54 -3.61 -0.16 17.45
C PHE A 54 -3.02 0.81 16.42
N ILE A 55 -3.43 0.67 15.16
CA ILE A 55 -2.85 1.38 14.01
C ILE A 55 -3.43 2.79 13.89
N ASP A 56 -4.75 2.95 14.03
CA ASP A 56 -5.41 4.26 14.01
C ASP A 56 -5.41 4.94 15.40
N GLY A 57 -5.17 4.16 16.45
CA GLY A 57 -5.14 4.60 17.84
C GLY A 57 -6.52 4.77 18.48
N SER A 58 -7.58 4.19 17.91
CA SER A 58 -8.87 4.02 18.57
C SER A 58 -8.81 3.03 19.74
N HIS A 59 -7.76 2.20 19.81
CA HIS A 59 -7.44 1.35 20.96
C HIS A 59 -6.18 1.89 21.69
N PRO A 60 -6.31 2.89 22.56
CA PRO A 60 -5.18 3.52 23.24
C PRO A 60 -4.53 2.58 24.26
N CYS A 61 -3.24 2.78 24.49
CA CYS A 61 -2.50 2.05 25.52
C CYS A 61 -3.11 2.32 26.92
N PRO A 62 -3.49 1.27 27.68
CA PRO A 62 -3.98 1.43 29.05
C PRO A 62 -2.93 2.06 29.97
N THR A 63 -3.34 2.54 31.15
CA THR A 63 -2.40 3.04 32.16
C THR A 63 -1.52 1.91 32.72
N THR A 64 -0.28 2.21 33.08
CA THR A 64 0.67 1.23 33.64
C THR A 64 0.21 0.61 34.96
N PHE A 65 -0.57 1.35 35.74
CA PHE A 65 -1.14 0.89 37.02
C PHE A 65 -2.67 0.97 36.98
N LEU A 66 -3.33 0.12 37.78
CA LEU A 66 -4.78 0.19 37.98
C LEU A 66 -5.14 1.50 38.71
N GLN A 67 -6.28 2.07 38.35
CA GLN A 67 -6.70 3.40 38.80
C GLN A 67 -6.70 3.52 40.33
N GLY A 68 -5.96 4.51 40.86
CA GLY A 68 -5.87 4.76 42.29
C GLY A 68 -5.01 3.77 43.08
N THR A 69 -4.23 2.92 42.39
CA THR A 69 -3.37 1.90 43.03
C THR A 69 -1.94 1.94 42.47
N THR A 70 -1.03 1.24 43.15
CA THR A 70 0.33 0.92 42.64
C THR A 70 0.41 -0.46 41.99
N THR A 71 -0.73 -1.14 41.83
CA THR A 71 -0.80 -2.47 41.24
C THR A 71 -0.62 -2.39 39.72
N PRO A 72 0.34 -3.12 39.12
CA PRO A 72 0.53 -3.13 37.67
C PRO A 72 -0.73 -3.55 36.93
N ASN A 73 -1.02 -2.89 35.81
CA ASN A 73 -2.17 -3.21 34.95
C ASN A 73 -1.77 -4.29 33.92
N PRO A 74 -2.32 -5.52 33.99
CA PRO A 74 -2.00 -6.57 33.03
C PRO A 74 -2.35 -6.19 31.59
N ALA A 75 -3.41 -5.41 31.39
CA ALA A 75 -3.84 -4.96 30.06
C ALA A 75 -2.81 -4.03 29.41
N HIS A 76 -2.09 -3.21 30.17
CA HIS A 76 -0.99 -2.39 29.64
C HIS A 76 0.13 -3.26 29.09
N HIS A 77 0.54 -4.30 29.83
CA HIS A 77 1.58 -5.21 29.37
C HIS A 77 1.17 -5.98 28.12
N LEU A 78 -0.08 -6.49 28.08
CA LEU A 78 -0.62 -7.19 26.93
C LEU A 78 -0.69 -6.27 25.69
N TRP A 79 -1.17 -5.03 25.87
CA TRP A 79 -1.25 -4.03 24.80
C TRP A 79 0.13 -3.78 24.19
N ILE A 80 1.16 -3.55 25.01
CA ILE A 80 2.53 -3.32 24.54
C ILE A 80 3.04 -4.51 23.74
N ARG A 81 2.81 -5.74 24.21
CA ARG A 81 3.24 -6.94 23.47
C ARG A 81 2.53 -7.06 22.12
N GLN A 82 1.23 -6.81 22.06
CA GLN A 82 0.48 -6.86 20.81
C GLN A 82 0.93 -5.77 19.83
N ASP A 83 1.12 -4.53 20.31
CA ASP A 83 1.63 -3.42 19.50
C ASP A 83 3.02 -3.71 18.92
N GLN A 84 3.93 -4.31 19.70
CA GLN A 84 5.27 -4.65 19.21
C GLN A 84 5.26 -5.78 18.17
N LEU A 85 4.33 -6.74 18.26
CA LEU A 85 4.13 -7.73 17.20
C LEU A 85 3.62 -7.09 15.91
N LEU A 86 2.74 -6.10 16.02
CA LEU A 86 2.25 -5.32 14.87
C LEU A 86 3.36 -4.45 14.27
N LEU A 87 4.18 -3.80 15.10
CA LEU A 87 5.34 -3.05 14.64
C LEU A 87 6.34 -3.95 13.91
N ASN A 88 6.60 -5.16 14.45
CA ASN A 88 7.42 -6.16 13.78
C ASN A 88 6.83 -6.57 12.42
N ALA A 89 5.51 -6.74 12.33
CA ALA A 89 4.84 -7.03 11.08
C ALA A 89 4.99 -5.89 10.06
N ILE A 90 4.81 -4.63 10.50
CA ILE A 90 5.06 -3.46 9.64
C ILE A 90 6.51 -3.49 9.15
N LEU A 91 7.51 -3.64 10.04
CA LEU A 91 8.93 -3.68 9.67
C LEU A 91 9.25 -4.79 8.68
N GLY A 92 8.74 -6.00 8.91
CA GLY A 92 8.93 -7.16 8.03
C GLY A 92 8.35 -6.95 6.63
N SER A 93 7.39 -6.03 6.49
CA SER A 93 6.73 -5.71 5.22
C SER A 93 7.46 -4.63 4.42
N LEU A 94 8.55 -4.05 4.94
CA LEU A 94 9.26 -2.98 4.28
C LEU A 94 10.41 -3.51 3.42
N SER A 95 10.70 -2.79 2.33
CA SER A 95 12.02 -2.92 1.69
C SER A 95 13.12 -2.36 2.60
N PRO A 96 14.37 -2.87 2.50
CA PRO A 96 15.48 -2.40 3.32
C PRO A 96 15.69 -0.88 3.26
N THR A 97 15.48 -0.28 2.08
CA THR A 97 15.60 1.17 1.87
C THR A 97 14.57 1.98 2.66
N ILE A 98 13.39 1.43 2.92
CA ILE A 98 12.31 2.13 3.64
C ILE A 98 12.42 1.94 5.15
N MET A 99 12.95 0.79 5.59
CA MET A 99 13.11 0.48 7.02
C MET A 99 13.91 1.55 7.78
N SER A 100 14.94 2.13 7.15
CA SER A 100 15.74 3.20 7.75
C SER A 100 14.95 4.49 8.02
N PHE A 101 13.89 4.78 7.26
CA PHE A 101 13.07 5.99 7.44
C PHE A 101 12.19 5.95 8.69
N ILE A 102 11.87 4.75 9.19
CA ILE A 102 11.00 4.58 10.37
C ILE A 102 11.73 3.98 11.57
N ALA A 103 13.06 3.98 11.55
CA ALA A 103 13.88 3.38 12.61
C ALA A 103 13.64 3.99 14.01
N GLN A 104 13.07 5.20 14.09
CA GLN A 104 12.74 5.88 15.33
C GLN A 104 11.29 5.63 15.81
N ALA A 105 10.49 4.87 15.06
CA ALA A 105 9.13 4.54 15.49
C ALA A 105 9.18 3.52 16.64
N HIS A 106 8.53 3.84 17.75
CA HIS A 106 8.44 2.98 18.93
C HIS A 106 7.13 2.19 18.97
N THR A 107 6.09 2.65 18.28
CA THR A 107 4.79 1.99 18.21
C THR A 107 4.37 1.69 16.77
N SER A 108 3.46 0.73 16.60
CA SER A 108 2.88 0.42 15.28
C SER A 108 2.17 1.63 14.66
N LYS A 109 1.47 2.42 15.49
CA LYS A 109 0.83 3.69 15.10
C LYS A 109 1.81 4.73 14.58
N GLU A 110 2.92 4.93 15.28
CA GLU A 110 3.97 5.88 14.85
C GLU A 110 4.57 5.48 13.52
N ALA A 111 4.94 4.20 13.36
CA ALA A 111 5.46 3.67 12.12
C ALA A 111 4.47 3.88 10.96
N TRP A 112 3.20 3.52 11.18
CA TRP A 112 2.13 3.69 10.19
C TRP A 112 1.95 5.16 9.78
N THR A 113 1.95 6.06 10.77
CA THR A 113 1.80 7.50 10.55
C THR A 113 2.99 8.09 9.79
N LEU A 114 4.22 7.69 10.10
CA LEU A 114 5.43 8.12 9.39
C LEU A 114 5.42 7.66 7.92
N LEU A 115 5.02 6.42 7.65
CA LEU A 115 4.89 5.90 6.29
C LEU A 115 3.79 6.64 5.52
N ALA A 116 2.64 6.89 6.14
CA ALA A 116 1.57 7.67 5.54
C ALA A 116 2.01 9.11 5.25
N ASN A 117 2.75 9.73 6.16
CA ASN A 117 3.27 11.08 5.96
C ASN A 117 4.29 11.16 4.83
N THR A 118 5.07 10.11 4.63
CA THR A 118 6.11 10.04 3.59
C THR A 118 5.51 9.74 2.21
N TYR A 119 4.56 8.80 2.13
CA TYR A 119 4.10 8.24 0.86
C TYR A 119 2.63 8.53 0.51
N ALA A 120 1.77 8.82 1.50
CA ALA A 120 0.35 9.13 1.27
C ALA A 120 0.07 10.62 1.18
N LYS A 121 0.88 11.47 1.84
CA LYS A 121 0.63 12.92 1.85
C LYS A 121 0.73 13.49 0.43
N PRO A 122 -0.35 14.10 -0.09
CA PRO A 122 -0.28 14.85 -1.34
C PRO A 122 0.59 16.09 -1.12
N SER A 123 1.87 16.00 -1.48
CA SER A 123 2.73 17.18 -1.59
C SER A 123 2.77 17.65 -3.04
N ARG A 124 2.87 18.97 -3.25
CA ARG A 124 3.02 19.54 -4.60
C ARG A 124 4.21 18.92 -5.35
N GLY A 125 5.29 18.62 -4.63
CA GLY A 125 6.48 17.94 -5.17
C GLY A 125 6.19 16.51 -5.60
N ARG A 126 5.50 15.72 -4.75
CA ARG A 126 5.11 14.34 -5.07
C ARG A 126 4.16 14.30 -6.28
N ILE A 127 3.13 15.12 -6.29
CA ILE A 127 2.19 15.22 -7.43
C ILE A 127 2.97 15.57 -8.70
N LYS A 128 3.85 16.56 -8.66
CA LYS A 128 4.68 16.94 -9.81
C LYS A 128 5.59 15.79 -10.29
N GLN A 129 6.19 15.04 -9.36
CA GLN A 129 7.03 13.89 -9.67
C GLN A 129 6.22 12.77 -10.34
N VAL A 130 5.07 12.38 -9.78
CA VAL A 130 4.22 11.33 -10.36
C VAL A 130 3.67 11.78 -11.72
N LYS A 131 3.23 13.04 -11.86
CA LYS A 131 2.81 13.60 -13.15
C LYS A 131 3.94 13.54 -14.18
N SER A 132 5.17 13.84 -13.78
CA SER A 132 6.35 13.72 -14.66
C SER A 132 6.57 12.26 -15.09
N GLN A 133 6.57 11.32 -14.14
CA GLN A 133 6.70 9.89 -14.42
C GLN A 133 5.59 9.38 -15.36
N PHE A 134 4.35 9.81 -15.13
CA PHE A 134 3.20 9.49 -15.98
C PHE A 134 3.37 10.02 -17.40
N LYS A 135 3.81 11.28 -17.57
CA LYS A 135 4.02 11.89 -18.89
C LYS A 135 5.11 11.20 -19.70
N HIS A 136 6.17 10.74 -19.05
CA HIS A 136 7.33 10.12 -19.71
C HIS A 136 7.25 8.59 -19.82
N LEU A 137 6.15 7.98 -19.36
CA LEU A 137 5.94 6.56 -19.50
C LEU A 137 5.80 6.16 -20.97
N THR A 138 6.60 5.19 -21.39
CA THR A 138 6.55 4.54 -22.70
C THR A 138 6.69 3.03 -22.50
N LYS A 139 6.20 2.25 -23.45
CA LYS A 139 6.31 0.79 -23.44
C LYS A 139 7.79 0.37 -23.44
N GLY A 140 8.59 0.95 -24.34
CA GLY A 140 10.00 0.60 -24.48
C GLY A 140 10.21 -0.92 -24.61
N SER A 141 11.07 -1.47 -23.75
CA SER A 141 11.34 -2.92 -23.69
C SER A 141 10.30 -3.72 -22.88
N LEU A 142 9.32 -3.08 -22.25
CA LEU A 142 8.30 -3.76 -21.46
C LEU A 142 7.33 -4.54 -22.37
N GLY A 143 6.74 -5.60 -21.83
CA GLY A 143 5.57 -6.24 -22.42
C GLY A 143 4.32 -5.35 -22.30
N ILE A 144 3.30 -5.59 -23.14
CA ILE A 144 2.06 -4.80 -23.15
C ILE A 144 1.36 -4.81 -21.79
N SER A 145 1.17 -5.98 -21.17
CA SER A 145 0.50 -6.07 -19.87
C SER A 145 1.23 -5.28 -18.78
N GLU A 146 2.56 -5.37 -18.75
CA GLU A 146 3.38 -4.66 -17.76
C GLU A 146 3.31 -3.14 -17.97
N PHE A 147 3.36 -2.69 -19.23
CA PHE A 147 3.21 -1.29 -19.58
C PHE A 147 1.85 -0.73 -19.15
N LEU A 148 0.75 -1.42 -19.49
CA LEU A 148 -0.61 -1.02 -19.15
C LEU A 148 -0.84 -1.00 -17.63
N GLN A 149 -0.35 -2.01 -16.91
CA GLN A 149 -0.39 -2.04 -15.45
C GLN A 149 0.37 -0.85 -14.84
N THR A 150 1.52 -0.49 -15.40
CA THR A 150 2.32 0.64 -14.91
C THR A 150 1.60 1.97 -15.12
N ILE A 151 0.97 2.20 -16.28
CA ILE A 151 0.15 3.39 -16.52
C ILE A 151 -1.01 3.46 -15.53
N LYS A 152 -1.77 2.36 -15.37
CA LYS A 152 -2.93 2.32 -14.46
C LYS A 152 -2.50 2.59 -13.01
N ALA A 153 -1.39 2.03 -12.57
CA ALA A 153 -0.85 2.26 -11.23
C ALA A 153 -0.53 3.75 -10.99
N ARG A 154 0.03 4.45 -11.99
CA ARG A 154 0.34 5.89 -11.87
C ARG A 154 -0.89 6.78 -11.93
N ALA A 155 -1.87 6.46 -12.76
CA ALA A 155 -3.15 7.17 -12.78
C ALA A 155 -3.89 7.04 -11.43
N ASN A 156 -3.93 5.84 -10.86
CA ASN A 156 -4.51 5.60 -9.54
C ASN A 156 -3.76 6.35 -8.44
N GLU A 157 -2.43 6.36 -8.48
CA GLU A 157 -1.60 7.12 -7.54
C GLU A 157 -1.90 8.63 -7.61
N LEU A 158 -2.04 9.18 -8.83
CA LEU A 158 -2.41 10.58 -9.02
C LEU A 158 -3.80 10.91 -8.48
N ALA A 159 -4.79 10.04 -8.69
CA ALA A 159 -6.13 10.20 -8.15
C ALA A 159 -6.12 10.27 -6.61
N ILE A 160 -5.36 9.40 -5.96
CA ILE A 160 -5.27 9.36 -4.49
C ILE A 160 -4.51 10.56 -3.93
N LEU A 161 -3.54 11.10 -4.67
CA LEU A 161 -2.88 12.36 -4.33
C LEU A 161 -3.76 13.59 -4.60
N GLY A 162 -5.04 13.42 -4.95
CA GLY A 162 -5.98 14.51 -5.22
C GLY A 162 -5.77 15.19 -6.57
N ALA A 163 -5.10 14.53 -7.51
CA ALA A 163 -4.84 15.03 -8.85
C ALA A 163 -5.23 13.99 -9.92
N PRO A 164 -6.49 13.51 -9.96
CA PRO A 164 -6.93 12.46 -10.88
C PRO A 164 -6.65 12.84 -12.34
N VAL A 165 -6.39 11.80 -13.15
CA VAL A 165 -6.20 11.90 -14.59
C VAL A 165 -7.49 11.42 -15.26
N ASP A 166 -7.93 12.13 -16.30
CA ASP A 166 -9.12 11.72 -17.04
C ASP A 166 -8.90 10.34 -17.70
N SER A 167 -9.96 9.56 -17.87
CA SER A 167 -9.87 8.28 -18.56
C SER A 167 -9.39 8.41 -20.00
N GLU A 168 -9.76 9.50 -20.69
CA GLU A 168 -9.34 9.80 -22.05
C GLU A 168 -7.84 10.15 -22.09
N ASP A 169 -7.37 11.01 -21.18
CA ASP A 169 -5.94 11.32 -21.01
C ASP A 169 -5.11 10.04 -20.72
N VAL A 170 -5.67 9.07 -19.99
CA VAL A 170 -5.02 7.77 -19.75
C VAL A 170 -4.92 6.96 -21.05
N SER A 171 -6.00 6.89 -21.82
CA SER A 171 -6.02 6.21 -23.12
C SER A 171 -5.06 6.86 -24.11
N GLU A 172 -5.04 8.19 -24.21
CA GLU A 172 -4.09 8.94 -25.03
C GLU A 172 -2.65 8.64 -24.61
N LYS A 173 -2.36 8.67 -23.31
CA LYS A 173 -1.02 8.38 -22.78
C LYS A 173 -0.56 6.96 -23.13
N ILE A 174 -1.47 5.99 -23.14
CA ILE A 174 -1.18 4.63 -23.59
C ILE A 174 -0.76 4.66 -25.05
N LEU A 175 -1.59 5.24 -25.92
CA LEU A 175 -1.35 5.29 -27.38
C LEU A 175 -0.03 6.00 -27.72
N GLU A 176 0.27 7.13 -27.08
CA GLU A 176 1.54 7.86 -27.24
C GLU A 176 2.76 7.04 -26.81
N GLY A 177 2.60 6.17 -25.81
CA GLY A 177 3.69 5.39 -25.24
C GLY A 177 3.97 4.09 -26.00
N LEU A 178 3.14 3.72 -26.98
CA LEU A 178 3.33 2.52 -27.78
C LEU A 178 4.49 2.69 -28.77
N GLY A 179 5.11 1.56 -29.12
CA GLY A 179 6.13 1.51 -30.16
C GLY A 179 5.52 1.57 -31.57
N PRO A 180 6.35 1.79 -32.60
CA PRO A 180 5.92 1.89 -33.99
C PRO A 180 5.16 0.64 -34.49
N GLU A 181 5.39 -0.51 -33.88
CA GLU A 181 4.69 -1.76 -34.18
C GLU A 181 3.17 -1.67 -33.97
N TYR A 182 2.68 -0.80 -33.09
CA TYR A 182 1.25 -0.63 -32.81
C TYR A 182 0.59 0.56 -33.56
N THR A 183 1.29 1.16 -34.52
CA THR A 183 0.81 2.39 -35.20
C THR A 183 -0.58 2.23 -35.83
N GLU A 184 -0.85 1.09 -36.46
CA GLU A 184 -2.14 0.82 -37.11
C GLU A 184 -3.28 0.71 -36.09
N LEU A 185 -3.05 0.04 -34.97
CA LEU A 185 -4.02 -0.01 -33.87
C LEU A 185 -4.24 1.39 -33.28
N ALA A 186 -3.17 2.16 -33.06
CA ALA A 186 -3.27 3.51 -32.52
C ALA A 186 -4.12 4.42 -33.42
N ARG A 187 -3.92 4.37 -34.74
CA ARG A 187 -4.75 5.09 -35.72
C ARG A 187 -6.20 4.63 -35.69
N ALA A 188 -6.44 3.32 -35.65
CA ALA A 188 -7.79 2.76 -35.59
C ALA A 188 -8.55 3.22 -34.34
N VAL A 189 -7.85 3.34 -33.21
CA VAL A 189 -8.42 3.87 -31.96
C VAL A 189 -8.69 5.37 -32.06
N GLN A 190 -7.74 6.15 -32.60
CA GLN A 190 -7.88 7.61 -32.79
C GLN A 190 -8.99 7.99 -33.78
N ALA A 191 -9.31 7.11 -34.73
CA ALA A 191 -10.37 7.34 -35.71
C ALA A 191 -11.79 7.09 -35.16
N ARG A 192 -11.93 6.63 -33.90
CA ARG A 192 -13.24 6.42 -33.27
C ARG A 192 -13.89 7.75 -32.87
N ASP A 193 -15.19 7.86 -33.08
CA ASP A 193 -15.99 8.99 -32.57
C ASP A 193 -16.26 8.90 -31.06
N THR A 194 -16.11 7.70 -30.46
CA THR A 194 -16.34 7.45 -29.03
C THR A 194 -15.04 7.11 -28.32
N PRO A 195 -14.79 7.63 -27.11
CA PRO A 195 -13.64 7.25 -26.30
C PRO A 195 -13.55 5.74 -26.09
N ILE A 196 -12.34 5.18 -26.21
CA ILE A 196 -12.08 3.79 -25.87
C ILE A 196 -11.88 3.65 -24.36
N SER A 197 -12.52 2.65 -23.75
CA SER A 197 -12.27 2.33 -22.35
C SER A 197 -10.90 1.67 -22.18
N PHE A 198 -10.31 1.79 -20.99
CA PHE A 198 -9.05 1.12 -20.67
C PHE A 198 -9.13 -0.41 -20.91
N ASP A 199 -10.25 -1.03 -20.53
CA ASP A 199 -10.42 -2.49 -20.64
C ASP A 199 -10.51 -2.93 -22.11
N GLU A 200 -11.25 -2.18 -22.94
CA GLU A 200 -11.34 -2.46 -24.38
C GLU A 200 -9.98 -2.24 -25.08
N LEU A 201 -9.26 -1.16 -24.71
CA LEU A 201 -7.92 -0.90 -25.26
C LEU A 201 -6.92 -1.99 -24.85
N HIS A 202 -7.01 -2.48 -23.62
CA HIS A 202 -6.19 -3.57 -23.11
C HIS A 202 -6.43 -4.86 -23.92
N GLU A 203 -7.68 -5.25 -24.13
CA GLU A 203 -8.00 -6.43 -24.95
C GLU A 203 -7.50 -6.30 -26.39
N LYS A 204 -7.67 -5.13 -27.01
CA LYS A 204 -7.17 -4.90 -28.38
C LYS A 204 -5.65 -5.00 -28.46
N LEU A 205 -4.92 -4.45 -27.49
CA LEU A 205 -3.45 -4.47 -27.47
C LEU A 205 -2.85 -5.86 -27.22
N LEU A 206 -3.57 -6.75 -26.52
CA LEU A 206 -3.12 -8.12 -26.28
C LEU A 206 -3.32 -9.05 -27.49
N ASN A 207 -4.29 -8.72 -28.35
CA ASN A 207 -4.67 -9.53 -29.51
C ASN A 207 -4.11 -8.98 -30.84
N PHE A 208 -3.29 -7.93 -30.79
CA PHE A 208 -2.66 -7.29 -31.94
C PHE A 208 -1.29 -7.91 -32.23
#